data_AF-O67530-F1
#
_entry.id   AF-O67530-F1
#
_cell.length_a   1.000
_cell.length_b   1.000
_cell.length_c   1.000
_cell.angle_alpha   90.00
_cell.angle_beta   90.00
_cell.angle_gamma   90.00
#
_symmetry.space_group_name_H-M   'P 1'
#
loop_
_entity.id
_entity.type
_entity.pdbx_description
1 polymer ?
#
loop_
_entity_poly.entity_id
_entity_poly.type
_entity_poly.pdbx_seq_one_letter_code
_entity_poly.pdbx_strand_id
1 'polypeptide(L)'
;MLLEVGMENVEKKYSAMAKGTRKALESIGCRVFPEYPVISLSTFLPPEGVGADELRKKLLSFGVRVAGGQGKLKGKIFRISHMGMDVLDMVHAISAVELALGKRGAVDIYLDTVSEKLS
;
A
#
# COMPACT_ATOMS: atom_id res chain seq x y z
N MET A 1 -21.31 -10.12 5.43
CA MET A 1 -21.53 -8.65 5.25
C MET A 1 -20.72 -7.87 6.28
N LEU A 2 -20.25 -6.65 6.00
CA LEU A 2 -19.43 -5.84 6.94
C LEU A 2 -20.08 -5.69 8.34
N LEU A 3 -21.41 -5.59 8.38
CA LEU A 3 -22.19 -5.50 9.61
C LEU A 3 -22.15 -6.78 10.45
N GLU A 4 -21.97 -7.94 9.83
CA GLU A 4 -21.86 -9.23 10.53
C GLU A 4 -20.47 -9.42 11.16
N VAL A 5 -19.43 -8.82 10.56
CA VAL A 5 -18.05 -8.85 11.09
C VAL A 5 -17.90 -7.92 12.30
N GLY A 6 -18.72 -6.87 12.37
CA GLY A 6 -18.66 -5.83 13.39
C GLY A 6 -17.66 -4.72 13.03
N MET A 7 -18.07 -3.46 13.22
CA MET A 7 -17.28 -2.30 12.78
C MET A 7 -15.92 -2.18 13.45
N GLU A 8 -15.79 -2.61 14.71
CA GLU A 8 -14.50 -2.62 15.42
C GLU A 8 -13.51 -3.58 14.76
N ASN A 9 -13.95 -4.79 14.37
CA ASN A 9 -13.10 -5.76 13.68
C ASN A 9 -12.73 -5.28 12.27
N VAL A 10 -13.68 -4.64 11.58
CA VAL A 10 -13.45 -4.01 10.28
C VAL A 10 -12.36 -2.92 10.41
N GLU A 11 -12.46 -2.06 11.42
CA GLU A 11 -11.46 -1.04 11.69
C GLU A 11 -10.10 -1.66 12.07
N LYS A 12 -10.08 -2.66 12.96
CA LYS A 12 -8.86 -3.38 13.37
C LYS A 12 -8.12 -3.94 12.14
N LYS A 13 -8.85 -4.59 11.23
CA LYS A 13 -8.32 -5.14 9.97
C LYS A 13 -7.71 -4.06 9.08
N TYR A 14 -8.48 -3.03 8.73
CA TYR A 14 -7.99 -2.00 7.81
C TYR A 14 -6.87 -1.16 8.43
N SER A 15 -6.90 -0.92 9.74
CA SER A 15 -5.82 -0.26 10.47
C SER A 15 -4.52 -1.06 10.42
N ALA A 16 -4.59 -2.39 10.60
CA ALA A 16 -3.44 -3.30 10.48
C ALA A 16 -2.86 -3.27 9.06
N MET A 17 -3.69 -3.46 8.04
CA MET A 17 -3.25 -3.46 6.64
C MET A 17 -2.64 -2.12 6.23
N ALA A 18 -3.27 -1.00 6.64
CA ALA A 18 -2.77 0.32 6.31
C ALA A 18 -1.41 0.60 6.97
N LYS A 19 -1.24 0.21 8.24
CA LYS A 19 0.04 0.33 8.95
C LYS A 19 1.12 -0.56 8.31
N GLY A 20 0.80 -1.83 8.04
CA GLY A 20 1.73 -2.78 7.41
C GLY A 20 2.18 -2.28 6.04
N THR A 21 1.25 -1.81 5.21
CA THR A 21 1.59 -1.32 3.86
C THR A 21 2.52 -0.12 3.90
N ARG A 22 2.30 0.80 4.83
CA ARG A 22 3.18 1.97 5.01
C ARG A 22 4.59 1.54 5.39
N LYS A 23 4.72 0.75 6.47
CA LYS A 23 6.04 0.23 6.90
C LYS A 23 6.76 -0.54 5.80
N ALA A 24 6.03 -1.41 5.10
CA ALA A 24 6.58 -2.21 4.01
C ALA A 24 7.12 -1.34 2.89
N LEU A 25 6.35 -0.37 2.39
CA LEU A 25 6.80 0.47 1.28
C LEU A 25 7.85 1.50 1.69
N GLU A 26 7.83 1.97 2.94
CA GLU A 26 8.90 2.80 3.51
C GLU A 26 10.24 2.06 3.54
N SER A 27 10.24 0.77 3.88
CA SER A 27 11.46 -0.04 3.95
C SER A 27 12.20 -0.17 2.60
N ILE A 28 11.48 -0.02 1.48
CA ILE A 28 12.04 -0.11 0.13
C ILE A 28 12.21 1.27 -0.53
N GLY A 29 12.15 2.35 0.26
CA GLY A 29 12.49 3.70 -0.15
C GLY A 29 11.32 4.55 -0.65
N CYS A 30 10.07 4.07 -0.57
CA CYS A 30 8.93 4.97 -0.74
C CYS A 30 8.79 5.88 0.48
N ARG A 31 8.11 7.02 0.34
CA ARG A 31 7.77 7.89 1.48
C ARG A 31 6.27 8.07 1.56
N VAL A 32 5.70 7.96 2.76
CA VAL A 32 4.29 8.32 2.98
C VAL A 32 4.12 9.82 2.70
N PHE A 33 3.15 10.14 1.85
CA PHE A 33 2.93 11.52 1.40
C PHE A 33 2.18 12.38 2.44
N PRO A 34 1.02 11.97 2.98
CA PRO A 34 0.27 12.80 3.94
C PRO A 34 0.91 12.73 5.34
N GLU A 35 0.90 13.87 6.05
CA GLU A 35 1.30 13.95 7.46
C GLU A 35 0.37 13.12 8.36
N TYR A 36 -0.94 13.13 8.07
CA TYR A 36 -1.97 12.36 8.78
C TYR A 36 -2.61 11.32 7.84
N PRO A 37 -2.04 10.10 7.74
CA PRO A 37 -2.55 9.07 6.85
C PRO A 37 -3.85 8.44 7.36
N VAL A 38 -4.74 8.10 6.44
CA VAL A 38 -6.00 7.39 6.73
C VAL A 38 -5.82 5.86 6.65
N ILE A 39 -6.79 5.11 7.17
CA ILE A 39 -6.79 3.63 7.10
C ILE A 39 -7.37 3.09 5.78
N SER A 40 -8.12 3.89 5.02
CA SER A 40 -8.81 3.44 3.81
C SER A 40 -7.89 3.29 2.60
N LEU A 41 -6.80 4.05 2.56
CA LEU A 41 -5.79 3.99 1.49
C LEU A 41 -4.44 4.51 2.00
N SER A 42 -3.36 4.22 1.29
CA SER A 42 -2.05 4.81 1.55
C SER A 42 -1.48 5.46 0.29
N THR A 43 -0.96 6.67 0.47
CA THR A 43 -0.42 7.51 -0.60
C THR A 43 1.08 7.64 -0.41
N PHE A 44 1.83 7.40 -1.49
CA PHE A 44 3.28 7.36 -1.45
C PHE A 44 3.90 8.24 -2.53
N LEU A 45 5.02 8.85 -2.18
CA LEU A 45 6.05 9.27 -3.12
C LEU A 45 6.91 8.04 -3.43
N PRO A 46 7.16 7.71 -4.70
CA PRO A 46 8.14 6.69 -5.07
C PRO A 46 9.56 7.07 -4.58
N PRO A 47 10.51 6.11 -4.61
CA PRO A 47 11.91 6.41 -4.38
C PRO A 47 12.44 7.49 -5.32
N GLU A 48 13.52 8.15 -4.92
CA GLU A 48 14.17 9.15 -5.76
C GLU A 48 14.56 8.57 -7.14
N GLY A 49 14.36 9.36 -8.19
CA GLY A 49 14.58 8.94 -9.57
C GLY A 49 13.47 8.06 -10.17
N VAL A 50 12.44 7.68 -9.42
CA VAL A 50 11.33 6.86 -9.94
C VAL A 50 10.09 7.71 -10.21
N GLY A 51 9.63 7.74 -11.46
CA GLY A 51 8.39 8.41 -11.85
C GLY A 51 7.15 7.62 -11.42
N ALA A 52 6.20 8.28 -10.73
CA ALA A 52 5.01 7.58 -10.21
C ALA A 52 4.14 6.98 -11.31
N ASP A 53 3.95 7.68 -12.44
CA ASP A 53 3.14 7.16 -13.55
C ASP A 53 3.81 5.99 -14.29
N GLU A 54 5.14 5.97 -14.36
CA GLU A 54 5.89 4.84 -14.94
C GLU A 54 5.80 3.61 -14.04
N LEU A 55 6.01 3.79 -12.74
CA LEU A 55 5.81 2.75 -11.74
C LEU A 55 4.39 2.18 -11.85
N ARG A 56 3.37 3.03 -11.92
CA ARG A 56 1.97 2.62 -12.08
C ARG A 56 1.70 1.82 -13.36
N LYS A 57 2.29 2.21 -14.48
CA LYS A 57 2.20 1.44 -15.74
C LYS A 57 2.84 0.07 -15.59
N LYS A 58 3.99 -0.02 -14.90
CA LYS A 58 4.66 -1.30 -14.63
C LYS A 58 3.84 -2.20 -13.73
N LEU A 59 3.29 -1.66 -12.64
CA LEU A 59 2.35 -2.39 -11.77
C LEU A 59 1.14 -2.91 -12.55
N LEU A 60 0.58 -2.09 -13.45
CA LEU A 60 -0.56 -2.50 -14.28
C LEU A 60 -0.19 -3.68 -15.20
N SER A 61 1.04 -3.75 -15.69
CA SER A 61 1.51 -4.89 -16.48
C SER A 61 1.63 -6.19 -15.67
N PHE A 62 1.70 -6.09 -14.34
CA PHE A 62 1.62 -7.23 -13.41
C PHE A 62 0.17 -7.53 -12.97
N GLY A 63 -0.82 -6.86 -13.57
CA GLY A 63 -2.22 -6.96 -13.16
C GLY A 63 -2.60 -6.13 -11.92
N VAL A 64 -1.65 -5.36 -11.35
CA VAL A 64 -1.88 -4.55 -10.15
C VAL A 64 -2.21 -3.12 -10.52
N ARG A 65 -3.47 -2.73 -10.33
CA ARG A 65 -3.93 -1.37 -10.61
C ARG A 65 -3.90 -0.52 -9.35
N VAL A 66 -3.12 0.57 -9.37
CA VAL A 66 -3.09 1.58 -8.31
C VAL A 66 -3.44 2.96 -8.85
N ALA A 67 -4.00 3.82 -7.99
CA ALA A 67 -4.41 5.16 -8.36
C ALA A 67 -3.22 6.14 -8.37
N GLY A 68 -3.31 7.19 -9.19
CA GLY A 68 -2.31 8.27 -9.23
C GLY A 68 -2.75 9.50 -8.44
N GLY A 69 -1.88 10.51 -8.42
CA GLY A 69 -2.23 11.87 -7.98
C GLY A 69 -3.07 12.63 -9.01
N GLN A 70 -3.74 13.68 -8.55
CA GLN A 70 -4.56 14.58 -9.37
C GLN A 70 -3.99 16.02 -9.32
N GLY A 71 -4.32 16.85 -10.32
CA GLY A 71 -3.87 18.24 -10.38
C GLY A 71 -2.35 18.38 -10.20
N LYS A 72 -1.94 19.19 -9.21
CA LYS A 72 -0.51 19.45 -8.88
C LYS A 72 0.30 18.20 -8.47
N LEU A 73 -0.39 17.11 -8.13
CA LEU A 73 0.21 15.84 -7.70
C LEU A 73 0.26 14.78 -8.81
N LYS A 74 -0.28 15.08 -10.01
CA LYS A 74 -0.23 14.18 -11.16
C LYS A 74 1.23 13.80 -11.48
N GLY A 75 1.48 12.51 -11.68
CA GLY A 75 2.82 11.96 -11.95
C GLY A 75 3.79 11.91 -10.76
N LYS A 76 3.42 12.44 -9.59
CA LYS A 76 4.31 12.52 -8.41
C LYS A 76 4.04 11.47 -7.35
N ILE A 77 2.78 11.09 -7.17
CA ILE A 77 2.34 10.14 -6.14
C ILE A 77 1.56 8.98 -6.75
N PHE A 78 1.52 7.87 -6.01
CA PHE A 78 0.60 6.77 -6.24
C PHE A 78 -0.13 6.39 -4.95
N ARG A 79 -1.28 5.73 -5.09
CA ARG A 79 -2.20 5.43 -4.00
C ARG A 79 -2.67 3.98 -4.07
N ILE A 80 -2.54 3.26 -2.96
CA ILE A 80 -3.01 1.88 -2.79
C ILE A 80 -4.24 1.91 -1.89
N SER A 81 -5.37 1.40 -2.37
CA SER A 81 -6.59 1.27 -1.58
C SER A 81 -6.50 0.05 -0.67
N HIS A 82 -6.97 0.20 0.56
CA HIS A 82 -7.13 -0.90 1.51
C HIS A 82 -8.59 -1.35 1.57
N MET A 83 -9.53 -0.47 1.23
CA MET A 83 -10.96 -0.77 1.27
C MET A 83 -11.32 -1.89 0.30
N GLY A 84 -12.04 -2.90 0.80
CA GLY A 84 -12.46 -4.04 0.01
C GLY A 84 -11.35 -5.05 -0.31
N MET A 85 -10.16 -4.88 0.28
CA MET A 85 -9.02 -5.78 0.11
C MET A 85 -8.91 -6.74 1.31
N ASP A 86 -8.30 -7.89 1.05
CA ASP A 86 -7.81 -8.83 2.05
C ASP A 86 -6.28 -8.72 2.22
N VAL A 87 -5.77 -9.37 3.28
CA VAL A 87 -4.34 -9.36 3.60
C VAL A 87 -3.49 -9.88 2.44
N LEU A 88 -3.96 -10.91 1.74
CA LEU A 88 -3.23 -11.49 0.60
C LEU A 88 -3.26 -10.60 -0.65
N ASP A 89 -4.32 -9.82 -0.87
CA ASP A 89 -4.35 -8.82 -1.94
C ASP A 89 -3.24 -7.77 -1.73
N MET A 90 -3.03 -7.39 -0.47
CA MET A 90 -1.97 -6.46 -0.10
C MET A 90 -0.59 -7.08 -0.23
N VAL A 91 -0.42 -8.36 0.08
CA VAL A 91 0.83 -9.09 -0.22
C VAL A 91 1.13 -9.03 -1.72
N HIS A 92 0.15 -9.31 -2.58
CA HIS A 92 0.33 -9.21 -4.03
C HIS A 92 0.67 -7.79 -4.47
N ALA A 93 -0.02 -6.78 -3.97
CA ALA A 93 0.24 -5.38 -4.32
C ALA A 93 1.65 -4.93 -3.89
N ILE A 94 2.09 -5.31 -2.69
CA ILE A 94 3.43 -4.98 -2.15
C ILE A 94 4.51 -5.72 -2.94
N SER A 95 4.32 -7.01 -3.20
CA SER A 95 5.23 -7.82 -4.03
C SER A 95 5.41 -7.22 -5.42
N ALA A 96 4.34 -6.73 -6.04
CA ALA A 96 4.40 -6.08 -7.34
C ALA A 96 5.24 -4.79 -7.30
N VAL A 97 5.15 -4.01 -6.21
CA VAL A 97 5.99 -2.81 -6.01
C VAL A 97 7.46 -3.19 -5.82
N GLU A 98 7.75 -4.22 -5.03
CA GLU A 98 9.11 -4.75 -4.87
C GLU A 98 9.73 -5.14 -6.21
N LEU A 99 9.02 -5.94 -7.00
CA LEU A 99 9.46 -6.38 -8.32
C LEU A 99 9.67 -5.20 -9.27
N ALA A 100 8.76 -4.21 -9.25
CA ALA A 100 8.88 -3.03 -10.10
C ALA A 100 10.09 -2.15 -9.74
N LEU A 101 10.43 -2.08 -8.46
CA LEU A 101 11.56 -1.29 -7.94
C LEU A 101 12.88 -2.08 -7.85
N GLY A 102 12.87 -3.39 -8.10
CA GLY A 102 14.04 -4.26 -7.90
C GLY A 102 14.48 -4.35 -6.43
N LYS A 103 13.53 -4.34 -5.50
CA LYS A 103 13.74 -4.40 -4.04
C LYS A 103 13.21 -5.71 -3.47
N ARG A 104 13.49 -6.00 -2.19
CA ARG A 104 13.07 -7.21 -1.46
C ARG A 104 12.87 -6.91 0.03
N GLY A 105 12.09 -7.73 0.72
CA GLY A 105 11.87 -7.72 2.18
C GLY A 105 10.66 -6.90 2.67
N ALA A 106 9.96 -6.17 1.79
CA ALA A 106 8.77 -5.41 2.14
C ALA A 106 7.58 -6.32 2.51
N VAL A 107 7.44 -7.48 1.85
CA VAL A 107 6.37 -8.43 2.16
C VAL A 107 6.52 -9.00 3.57
N ASP A 108 7.74 -9.35 3.98
CA ASP A 108 8.00 -9.87 5.32
C ASP A 108 7.61 -8.83 6.38
N ILE A 109 8.03 -7.57 6.19
CA ILE A 109 7.67 -6.45 7.08
C ILE A 109 6.16 -6.24 7.15
N TYR A 110 5.45 -6.40 6.03
CA TYR A 110 4.00 -6.32 6.00
C TYR A 110 3.37 -7.43 6.86
N LEU A 111 3.78 -8.68 6.65
CA LEU A 111 3.23 -9.84 7.35
C LEU A 111 3.51 -9.79 8.85
N ASP A 112 4.72 -9.41 9.26
CA ASP A 112 5.08 -9.22 10.66
C ASP A 112 4.18 -8.16 11.31
N THR A 113 4.04 -7.01 10.66
CA THR A 113 3.21 -5.90 11.18
C THR A 113 1.74 -6.27 11.29
N VAL A 114 1.20 -7.00 10.31
CA VAL A 114 -0.20 -7.41 10.32
C VAL A 114 -0.44 -8.49 11.36
N SER A 115 0.47 -9.46 11.48
CA SER A 115 0.37 -10.56 12.46
C SER A 115 0.33 -10.00 13.88
N GLU A 116 1.27 -9.13 14.25
CA GLU A 116 1.31 -8.46 15.57
C GLU A 116 0.01 -7.72 15.90
N LYS A 117 -0.61 -7.10 14.89
CA LYS A 117 -1.81 -6.26 15.06
C LYS A 117 -3.11 -7.05 15.10
N LEU A 118 -3.15 -8.24 14.49
CA LEU A 118 -4.35 -9.06 14.38
C LEU A 118 -4.43 -10.17 15.43
N SER A 119 -3.30 -10.57 16.03
CA SER A 119 -3.29 -11.25 17.33
C SER A 119 -4.01 -10.45 18.43
#